data_AF-A0A941HJ46-F1
#
_entry.id   AF-A0A941HJ46-F1
#
_cell.length_a   1.000
_cell.length_b   1.000
_cell.length_c   1.000
_cell.angle_alpha   90.00
_cell.angle_beta   90.00
_cell.angle_gamma   90.00
#
_symmetry.space_group_name_H-M   'P 1'
#
loop_
_entity.id
_entity.type
_entity.pdbx_description
1 polymer ?
#
loop_
_entity_poly.entity_id
_entity_poly.type
_entity_poly.pdbx_seq_one_letter_code
_entity_poly.pdbx_strand_id
1 'polypeptide(L)'
;MFQEDLQQQVKASISEKSFYSYFKNSSEKLPRIDILNLLSQYCEYDHWNDFKNSHSASVHRQKKVQIPKWFWFFIIGSIVITGVYFMIPAKTTFSFCFIDQDRNQPITDIPIDVIILNNSESPFYVKSDSSGCFTWKTKDEFIHFVVQSPYHKSDTIYRIASSDAKEDLQIKTDDYALMLHYYANGKVDDWKNRRKELSQMISNEATIFQVLPHGLGIEIYTKHKFINTLTTPTQSLKNIEIIESRRSNGQIVKLKFKVKS
;
A
#
# COMPACT_ATOMS: atom_id res chain seq x y z
N MET A 1 -79.36 -20.99 42.43
CA MET A 1 -78.05 -20.36 42.72
C MET A 1 -77.51 -19.50 41.55
N PHE A 2 -77.29 -19.99 40.32
CA PHE A 2 -76.88 -19.09 39.20
C PHE A 2 -78.06 -18.43 38.46
N GLN A 3 -79.10 -19.18 38.10
CA GLN A 3 -80.25 -18.61 37.36
C GLN A 3 -80.98 -17.52 38.16
N GLU A 4 -81.08 -17.71 39.48
CA GLU A 4 -81.71 -16.74 40.39
C GLU A 4 -80.87 -15.47 40.50
N ASP A 5 -79.54 -15.59 40.60
CA ASP A 5 -78.64 -14.44 40.66
C ASP A 5 -78.60 -13.66 39.33
N LEU A 6 -78.56 -14.37 38.19
CA LEU A 6 -78.68 -13.76 36.87
C LEU A 6 -79.99 -12.97 36.74
N GLN A 7 -81.11 -13.55 37.21
CA GLN A 7 -82.41 -12.88 37.18
C GLN A 7 -82.44 -11.66 38.10
N GLN A 8 -81.80 -11.72 39.27
CA GLN A 8 -81.74 -10.60 40.20
C GLN A 8 -80.95 -9.42 39.62
N GLN A 9 -79.85 -9.69 38.92
CA GLN A 9 -78.97 -8.65 38.38
C GLN A 9 -79.49 -8.06 37.06
N VAL A 10 -79.91 -8.90 36.11
CA VAL A 10 -80.28 -8.47 34.76
C VAL A 10 -81.80 -8.24 34.60
N LYS A 11 -82.59 -8.59 35.62
CA LYS A 11 -84.08 -8.53 35.61
C LYS A 11 -84.72 -9.35 34.47
N ALA A 12 -84.02 -10.36 33.99
CA ALA A 12 -84.48 -11.25 32.91
C ALA A 12 -84.09 -12.69 33.21
N SER A 13 -84.90 -13.64 32.75
CA SER A 13 -84.71 -15.06 33.04
C SER A 13 -84.32 -15.86 31.80
N ILE A 14 -83.58 -16.96 32.02
CA ILE A 14 -83.27 -17.95 31.00
C ILE A 14 -84.16 -19.17 31.23
N SER A 15 -84.86 -19.62 30.18
CA SER A 15 -85.68 -20.84 30.21
C SER A 15 -84.85 -22.05 30.68
N GLU A 16 -85.45 -22.96 31.44
CA GLU A 16 -84.77 -24.20 31.89
C GLU A 16 -84.12 -24.97 30.75
N LYS A 17 -84.81 -25.11 29.61
CA LYS A 17 -84.27 -25.77 28.42
C LYS A 17 -82.95 -25.16 27.94
N SER A 18 -82.87 -23.83 27.88
CA SER A 18 -81.65 -23.13 27.46
C SER A 18 -80.55 -23.24 28.54
N PHE A 19 -80.92 -23.21 29.81
CA PHE A 19 -79.98 -23.40 30.92
C PHE A 19 -79.32 -24.78 30.86
N TYR A 20 -80.11 -25.84 30.71
CA TYR A 20 -79.55 -27.20 30.58
C TYR A 20 -78.71 -27.35 29.30
N SER A 21 -79.15 -26.77 28.18
CA SER A 21 -78.46 -26.90 26.89
C SER A 21 -77.08 -26.25 26.86
N TYR A 22 -76.87 -25.13 27.54
CA TYR A 22 -75.63 -24.35 27.42
C TYR A 22 -74.77 -24.30 28.70
N PHE A 23 -75.36 -24.53 29.88
CA PHE A 23 -74.63 -24.41 31.16
C PHE A 23 -74.42 -25.76 31.86
N LYS A 24 -75.30 -26.75 31.63
CA LYS A 24 -75.14 -28.10 32.20
C LYS A 24 -74.57 -29.11 31.22
N ASN A 25 -74.93 -29.01 29.95
CA ASN A 25 -74.43 -29.89 28.90
C ASN A 25 -73.29 -29.21 28.11
N SER A 26 -72.33 -29.99 27.63
CA SER A 26 -71.27 -29.51 26.72
C SER A 26 -71.82 -29.39 25.29
N SER A 27 -72.50 -28.29 25.00
CA SER A 27 -72.94 -27.95 23.64
C SER A 27 -71.81 -27.25 22.87
N GLU A 28 -71.45 -27.77 21.68
CA GLU A 28 -70.55 -27.08 20.73
C GLU A 28 -71.21 -25.89 20.04
N LYS A 29 -72.56 -25.80 20.11
CA LYS A 29 -73.31 -24.71 19.49
C LYS A 29 -73.33 -23.48 20.40
N LEU A 30 -73.06 -22.33 19.80
CA LEU A 30 -73.13 -21.03 20.46
C LEU A 30 -74.59 -20.73 20.90
N PRO A 31 -74.79 -20.19 22.12
CA PRO A 31 -76.10 -19.69 22.54
C PRO A 31 -76.68 -18.66 21.55
N ARG A 32 -78.01 -18.56 21.52
CA ARG A 32 -78.71 -17.51 20.78
C ARG A 32 -78.29 -16.12 21.27
N ILE A 33 -78.34 -15.13 20.39
CA ILE A 33 -77.89 -13.76 20.67
C ILE A 33 -78.55 -13.15 21.93
N ASP A 34 -79.81 -13.46 22.20
CA ASP A 34 -80.52 -12.98 23.39
C ASP A 34 -79.87 -13.49 24.69
N ILE A 35 -79.44 -14.76 24.70
CA ILE A 35 -78.75 -15.35 25.85
C ILE A 35 -77.36 -14.72 26.00
N LEU A 36 -76.66 -14.50 24.88
CA LEU A 36 -75.36 -13.83 24.89
C LEU A 36 -75.46 -12.39 25.40
N ASN A 37 -76.53 -11.66 25.04
CA ASN A 37 -76.78 -10.32 25.54
C ASN A 37 -77.04 -10.32 27.04
N LEU A 38 -77.86 -11.26 27.55
CA LEU A 38 -78.09 -11.41 28.99
C LEU A 38 -76.80 -11.70 29.76
N LEU A 39 -75.96 -12.58 29.23
CA LEU A 39 -74.67 -12.89 29.85
C LEU A 39 -73.69 -11.71 29.78
N SER A 40 -73.72 -10.94 28.69
CA SER A 40 -72.91 -9.73 28.56
C SER A 40 -73.33 -8.68 29.58
N GLN A 41 -74.63 -8.50 29.79
CA GLN A 41 -75.18 -7.60 30.81
C GLN A 41 -74.87 -8.04 32.23
N TYR A 42 -74.89 -9.35 32.50
CA TYR A 42 -74.40 -9.90 33.77
C TYR A 42 -72.91 -9.62 34.00
N CYS A 43 -72.12 -9.48 32.93
CA CYS A 43 -70.72 -9.06 32.98
C CYS A 43 -70.53 -7.54 32.86
N GLU A 44 -71.58 -6.73 33.05
CA GLU A 44 -71.55 -5.25 32.99
C GLU A 44 -71.27 -4.64 31.59
N TYR A 45 -71.61 -5.36 30.51
CA TYR A 45 -71.58 -4.86 29.13
C TYR A 45 -72.99 -4.66 28.56
N ASP A 46 -73.16 -3.69 27.65
CA ASP A 46 -74.50 -3.33 27.13
C ASP A 46 -75.18 -4.49 26.36
N HIS A 47 -74.39 -5.21 25.54
CA HIS A 47 -74.82 -6.36 24.74
C HIS A 47 -73.61 -7.16 24.22
N TRP A 48 -73.84 -8.33 23.60
CA TRP A 48 -72.78 -9.24 23.13
C TRP A 48 -71.71 -8.59 22.25
N ASN A 49 -72.08 -7.69 21.34
CA ASN A 49 -71.09 -7.02 20.48
C ASN A 49 -70.14 -6.12 21.28
N ASP A 50 -70.60 -5.55 22.39
CA ASP A 50 -69.81 -4.66 23.24
C ASP A 50 -68.77 -5.47 24.03
N PHE A 51 -69.23 -6.56 24.66
CA PHE A 51 -68.36 -7.58 25.27
C PHE A 51 -67.32 -8.11 24.28
N LYS A 52 -67.73 -8.43 23.04
CA LYS A 52 -66.81 -8.91 22.01
C LYS A 52 -65.78 -7.88 21.62
N ASN A 53 -66.15 -6.60 21.50
CA ASN A 53 -65.22 -5.55 21.12
C ASN A 53 -64.22 -5.23 22.24
N SER A 54 -64.65 -5.29 23.51
CA SER A 54 -63.78 -5.07 24.67
C SER A 54 -62.78 -6.22 24.90
N HIS A 55 -63.15 -7.46 24.52
CA HIS A 55 -62.32 -8.65 24.71
C HIS A 55 -61.68 -9.22 23.43
N SER A 56 -62.01 -8.68 22.27
CA SER A 56 -61.22 -8.92 21.06
C SER A 56 -59.93 -8.13 21.19
N ALA A 57 -58.99 -8.67 21.98
CA ALA A 57 -57.62 -8.20 22.06
C ALA A 57 -57.18 -7.84 20.65
N SER A 58 -56.77 -6.58 20.47
CA SER A 58 -56.31 -6.07 19.19
C SER A 58 -55.32 -7.07 18.60
N VAL A 59 -55.73 -7.77 17.55
CA VAL A 59 -54.78 -8.41 16.66
C VAL A 59 -53.96 -7.25 16.15
N HIS A 60 -52.79 -7.03 16.76
CA HIS A 60 -51.79 -6.13 16.22
C HIS A 60 -51.56 -6.57 14.79
N ARG A 61 -52.23 -5.89 13.84
CA ARG A 61 -51.85 -5.91 12.44
C ARG A 61 -50.42 -5.44 12.46
N GLN A 62 -49.47 -6.37 12.37
CA GLN A 62 -48.09 -6.02 12.11
C GLN A 62 -48.12 -5.20 10.82
N LYS A 63 -47.94 -3.89 10.95
CA LYS A 63 -47.76 -3.02 9.78
C LYS A 63 -46.51 -3.55 9.10
N LYS A 64 -46.68 -4.27 7.99
CA LYS A 64 -45.56 -4.62 7.10
C LYS A 64 -44.88 -3.29 6.79
N VAL A 65 -43.64 -3.11 7.24
CA VAL A 65 -42.85 -1.92 6.96
C VAL A 65 -42.72 -1.83 5.44
N GLN A 66 -43.46 -0.91 4.83
CA GLN A 66 -43.39 -0.67 3.39
C GLN A 66 -42.14 0.16 3.13
N ILE A 67 -41.04 -0.53 2.86
CA ILE A 67 -39.79 0.11 2.42
C ILE A 67 -40.05 0.66 1.00
N PRO A 68 -39.90 1.98 0.76
CA PRO A 68 -40.15 2.56 -0.55
C PRO A 68 -39.18 1.97 -1.57
N LYS A 69 -39.66 1.67 -2.79
CA LYS A 69 -38.85 1.05 -3.85
C LYS A 69 -37.58 1.84 -4.19
N TRP A 70 -37.55 3.16 -3.93
CA TRP A 70 -36.36 4.00 -4.11
C TRP A 70 -35.19 3.61 -3.18
N PHE A 71 -35.49 3.08 -1.99
CA PHE A 71 -34.48 2.60 -1.04
C PHE A 71 -33.63 1.46 -1.63
N TRP A 72 -34.23 0.61 -2.48
CA TRP A 72 -33.50 -0.44 -3.20
C TRP A 72 -32.50 0.11 -4.23
N PHE A 73 -32.83 1.22 -4.91
CA PHE A 73 -31.90 1.87 -5.83
C PHE A 73 -30.70 2.49 -5.10
N PHE A 74 -30.90 3.03 -3.90
CA PHE A 74 -29.80 3.52 -3.07
C PHE A 74 -28.88 2.40 -2.59
N ILE A 75 -29.44 1.27 -2.17
CA ILE A 75 -28.65 0.10 -1.76
C ILE A 75 -27.81 -0.43 -2.94
N ILE A 76 -28.42 -0.57 -4.12
CA ILE A 76 -27.72 -1.03 -5.32
C ILE A 76 -26.64 -0.03 -5.75
N GLY A 77 -26.95 1.26 -5.76
CA GLY A 77 -25.98 2.31 -6.09
C GLY A 77 -24.78 2.31 -5.14
N SER A 78 -25.02 2.16 -3.83
CA SER A 78 -23.97 2.06 -2.82
C SER A 78 -23.05 0.87 -3.08
N ILE A 79 -23.62 -0.33 -3.33
CA ILE A 79 -22.84 -1.56 -3.60
C ILE A 79 -21.97 -1.41 -4.86
N VAL A 80 -22.50 -0.80 -5.92
CA VAL A 80 -21.73 -0.55 -7.15
C VAL A 80 -20.57 0.42 -6.89
N ILE A 81 -20.82 1.51 -6.16
CA ILE A 81 -19.76 2.48 -5.81
C ILE A 81 -18.68 1.82 -4.95
N THR A 82 -19.06 1.03 -3.95
CA THR A 82 -18.09 0.32 -3.10
C THR A 82 -17.30 -0.72 -3.91
N GLY A 83 -17.95 -1.45 -4.82
CA GLY A 83 -17.29 -2.42 -5.70
C GLY A 83 -16.26 -1.77 -6.63
N VAL A 84 -16.58 -0.60 -7.21
CA VAL A 84 -15.66 0.16 -8.05
C VAL A 84 -14.46 0.68 -7.24
N TYR A 85 -14.67 1.12 -6.00
CA TYR A 85 -13.58 1.58 -5.14
C TYR A 85 -12.56 0.47 -4.82
N PHE A 86 -13.03 -0.77 -4.57
CA PHE A 86 -12.17 -1.93 -4.32
C PHE A 86 -11.38 -2.39 -5.56
N MET A 87 -11.77 -2.00 -6.78
CA MET A 87 -11.05 -2.33 -8.02
C MET A 87 -9.84 -1.42 -8.31
N ILE A 88 -9.61 -0.35 -7.54
CA ILE A 88 -8.45 0.51 -7.75
C ILE A 88 -7.20 -0.23 -7.21
N PRO A 89 -6.21 -0.58 -8.05
CA PRO A 89 -5.04 -1.31 -7.60
C PRO A 89 -4.23 -0.45 -6.62
N ALA A 90 -3.92 -1.02 -5.45
CA ALA A 90 -3.02 -0.40 -4.49
C ALA A 90 -1.63 -0.23 -5.13
N LYS A 91 -0.99 0.91 -4.86
CA LYS A 91 0.39 1.15 -5.29
C LYS A 91 1.34 0.74 -4.18
N THR A 92 2.32 -0.07 -4.53
CA THR A 92 3.43 -0.46 -3.65
C THR A 92 4.47 0.67 -3.63
N THR A 93 4.99 0.98 -2.44
CA THR A 93 6.08 1.94 -2.28
C THR A 93 7.33 1.20 -1.81
N PHE A 94 8.39 1.27 -2.60
CA PHE A 94 9.72 0.76 -2.24
C PHE A 94 10.57 1.91 -1.73
N SER A 95 11.30 1.69 -0.63
CA SER A 95 12.20 2.69 -0.03
C SER A 95 13.51 2.04 0.37
N PHE A 96 14.61 2.54 -0.19
CA PHE A 96 15.94 1.99 0.03
C PHE A 96 16.94 3.08 0.42
N CYS A 97 17.89 2.74 1.28
CA CYS A 97 19.07 3.56 1.53
C CYS A 97 20.36 2.81 1.25
N PHE A 98 21.34 3.51 0.71
CA PHE A 98 22.60 2.91 0.32
C PHE A 98 23.61 3.07 1.44
N ILE A 99 24.14 1.93 1.89
CA ILE A 99 25.15 1.82 2.94
C ILE A 99 26.45 1.32 2.31
N ASP A 100 27.56 2.00 2.58
CA ASP A 100 28.89 1.54 2.20
C ASP A 100 29.20 0.24 2.97
N GLN A 101 29.47 -0.85 2.26
CA GLN A 101 29.68 -2.17 2.87
C GLN A 101 30.92 -2.21 3.78
N ASP A 102 31.98 -1.46 3.47
CA ASP A 102 33.26 -1.51 4.18
C ASP A 102 33.25 -0.60 5.41
N ARG A 103 32.59 0.57 5.28
CA ARG A 103 32.47 1.56 6.36
C ARG A 103 31.25 1.34 7.24
N ASN A 104 30.26 0.58 6.76
CA ASN A 104 28.93 0.43 7.35
C ASN A 104 28.28 1.78 7.68
N GLN A 105 28.40 2.74 6.76
CA GLN A 105 27.91 4.12 6.88
C GLN A 105 27.02 4.48 5.68
N PRO A 106 26.00 5.34 5.85
CA PRO A 106 25.20 5.82 4.73
C PRO A 106 26.04 6.59 3.70
N ILE A 107 25.75 6.39 2.41
CA ILE A 107 26.43 7.08 1.32
C ILE A 107 25.68 8.38 1.01
N THR A 108 26.09 9.48 1.63
CA THR A 108 25.44 10.80 1.51
C THR A 108 26.22 11.82 0.69
N ASP A 109 27.53 11.63 0.57
CA ASP A 109 28.44 12.62 -0.04
C ASP A 109 28.32 12.69 -1.57
N ILE A 110 27.83 11.61 -2.17
CA ILE A 110 27.67 11.47 -3.62
C ILE A 110 26.31 10.83 -3.94
N PRO A 111 25.52 11.41 -4.87
CA PRO A 111 24.26 10.82 -5.27
C PRO A 111 24.50 9.51 -6.03
N ILE A 112 23.77 8.47 -5.65
CA ILE A 112 23.77 7.16 -6.31
C ILE A 112 22.78 7.22 -7.47
N ASP A 113 23.24 6.82 -8.66
CA ASP A 113 22.38 6.66 -9.83
C ASP A 113 21.60 5.35 -9.72
N VAL A 114 20.28 5.45 -9.82
CA VAL A 114 19.33 4.34 -9.73
C VAL A 114 18.59 4.24 -11.06
N ILE A 115 18.77 3.11 -11.74
CA ILE A 115 18.19 2.85 -13.06
C ILE A 115 17.11 1.79 -12.88
N ILE A 116 15.84 2.19 -12.85
CA ILE A 116 14.70 1.28 -12.73
C ILE A 116 14.50 0.56 -14.06
N LEU A 117 14.50 -0.78 -14.02
CA LEU A 117 14.31 -1.66 -15.16
C LEU A 117 12.86 -2.15 -15.19
N ASN A 118 12.15 -1.85 -16.27
CA ASN A 118 10.82 -2.39 -16.55
C ASN A 118 10.92 -3.38 -17.72
N ASN A 119 10.09 -4.42 -17.70
CA ASN A 119 10.04 -5.42 -18.77
C ASN A 119 9.39 -4.90 -20.07
N SER A 120 8.54 -3.88 -19.97
CA SER A 120 7.69 -3.40 -21.08
C SER A 120 7.98 -1.96 -21.51
N GLU A 121 8.81 -1.25 -20.74
CA GLU A 121 9.10 0.16 -20.95
C GLU A 121 10.61 0.42 -20.86
N SER A 122 11.04 1.58 -21.38
CA SER A 122 12.43 2.00 -21.25
C SER A 122 12.81 2.27 -19.78
N PRO A 123 14.10 2.16 -19.42
CA PRO A 123 14.54 2.39 -18.05
C PRO A 123 14.25 3.81 -17.56
N PHE A 124 13.89 3.94 -16.28
CA PHE A 124 13.74 5.23 -15.60
C PHE A 124 14.97 5.54 -14.77
N TYR A 125 15.43 6.78 -14.83
CA TYR A 125 16.64 7.24 -14.15
C TYR A 125 16.28 8.14 -12.98
N VAL A 126 16.71 7.75 -11.79
CA VAL A 126 16.51 8.48 -10.53
C VAL A 126 17.85 8.56 -9.79
N LYS A 127 18.04 9.59 -8.98
CA LYS A 127 19.21 9.70 -8.09
C LYS A 127 18.78 9.54 -6.64
N SER A 128 19.66 9.05 -5.79
CA SER A 128 19.45 9.12 -4.35
C SER A 128 19.38 10.58 -3.90
N ASP A 129 18.62 10.82 -2.85
CA ASP A 129 18.53 12.11 -2.17
C ASP A 129 19.77 12.38 -1.29
N SER A 130 19.77 13.51 -0.61
CA SER A 130 20.86 13.92 0.30
C SER A 130 21.03 13.02 1.53
N SER A 131 20.04 12.17 1.84
CA SER A 131 20.14 11.17 2.90
C SER A 131 20.71 9.83 2.41
N GLY A 132 21.07 9.74 1.12
CA GLY A 132 21.57 8.50 0.51
C GLY A 132 20.46 7.50 0.19
N CYS A 133 19.22 7.96 0.10
CA CYS A 133 18.04 7.11 -0.04
C CYS A 133 17.26 7.40 -1.33
N PHE A 134 16.43 6.46 -1.76
CA PHE A 134 15.46 6.70 -2.83
C PHE A 134 14.14 6.01 -2.54
N THR A 135 13.06 6.55 -3.10
CA THR A 135 11.72 5.98 -2.99
C THR A 135 11.09 5.84 -4.37
N TRP A 136 10.47 4.69 -4.62
CA TRP A 136 9.81 4.38 -5.88
C TRP A 136 8.39 3.87 -5.65
N LYS A 137 7.42 4.44 -6.36
CA LYS A 137 6.01 4.03 -6.28
C LYS A 137 5.61 3.35 -7.58
N THR A 138 5.22 2.08 -7.51
CA THR A 138 4.75 1.31 -8.67
C THR A 138 3.47 0.55 -8.34
N LYS A 139 2.75 0.10 -9.38
CA LYS A 139 1.66 -0.87 -9.23
C LYS A 139 2.18 -2.31 -9.18
N ASP A 140 3.44 -2.52 -9.56
CA ASP A 140 4.04 -3.85 -9.57
C ASP A 140 4.35 -4.34 -8.16
N GLU A 141 4.30 -5.65 -7.99
CA GLU A 141 4.66 -6.32 -6.73
C GLU A 141 6.17 -6.49 -6.56
N PHE A 142 6.97 -6.04 -7.53
CA PHE A 142 8.42 -6.10 -7.48
C PHE A 142 9.06 -4.84 -8.04
N ILE A 143 10.33 -4.65 -7.73
CA ILE A 143 11.20 -3.65 -8.31
C ILE A 143 12.50 -4.30 -8.76
N HIS A 144 12.94 -3.95 -9.96
CA HIS A 144 14.19 -4.40 -10.54
C HIS A 144 14.97 -3.16 -10.98
N PHE A 145 16.19 -2.98 -10.49
CA PHE A 145 16.95 -1.77 -10.78
C PHE A 145 18.46 -1.99 -10.71
N VAL A 146 19.21 -1.12 -11.38
CA VAL A 146 20.67 -1.08 -11.31
C VAL A 146 21.11 0.11 -10.48
N VAL A 147 22.06 -0.11 -9.58
CA VAL A 147 22.72 0.96 -8.82
C VAL A 147 24.09 1.25 -9.44
N GLN A 148 24.40 2.53 -9.59
CA GLN A 148 25.68 2.99 -10.14
C GLN A 148 26.21 4.18 -9.35
N SER A 149 27.53 4.21 -9.17
CA SER A 149 28.22 5.25 -8.43
C SER A 149 29.67 5.36 -8.93
N PRO A 150 30.30 6.54 -8.87
CA PRO A 150 31.71 6.69 -9.26
C PRO A 150 32.69 5.84 -8.47
N TYR A 151 32.42 5.59 -7.18
CA TYR A 151 33.35 4.93 -6.25
C TYR A 151 32.85 3.61 -5.68
N HIS A 152 31.68 3.15 -6.14
CA HIS A 152 31.10 1.87 -5.73
C HIS A 152 30.83 0.99 -6.95
N LYS A 153 30.88 -0.32 -6.74
CA LYS A 153 30.59 -1.29 -7.80
C LYS A 153 29.12 -1.21 -8.19
N SER A 154 28.85 -1.30 -9.49
CA SER A 154 27.48 -1.43 -9.97
C SER A 154 26.90 -2.78 -9.54
N ASP A 155 25.64 -2.77 -9.14
CA ASP A 155 24.90 -3.99 -8.78
C ASP A 155 23.50 -3.93 -9.38
N THR A 156 22.91 -5.11 -9.61
CA THR A 156 21.54 -5.25 -10.12
C THR A 156 20.69 -5.89 -9.04
N ILE A 157 19.67 -5.15 -8.60
CA ILE A 157 18.90 -5.46 -7.40
C ILE A 157 17.48 -5.79 -7.83
N TYR A 158 17.00 -6.93 -7.36
CA TYR A 158 15.62 -7.38 -7.49
C TYR A 158 15.01 -7.53 -6.10
N ARG A 159 13.84 -6.93 -5.88
CA ARG A 159 13.10 -7.01 -4.63
C ARG A 159 11.62 -7.20 -4.90
N ILE A 160 11.03 -8.10 -4.13
CA ILE A 160 9.58 -8.29 -4.09
C ILE A 160 9.05 -7.44 -2.95
N ALA A 161 7.86 -6.88 -3.10
CA ALA A 161 7.18 -6.12 -2.07
C ALA A 161 7.08 -6.95 -0.78
N SER A 162 7.84 -6.55 0.24
CA SER A 162 7.88 -7.26 1.53
C SER A 162 7.81 -6.24 2.66
N SER A 163 6.57 -5.86 3.00
CA SER A 163 6.21 -4.82 3.97
C SER A 163 6.75 -3.41 3.65
N ASP A 164 6.03 -2.37 4.04
CA ASP A 164 6.34 -0.94 3.77
C ASP A 164 7.59 -0.43 4.52
N ALA A 165 8.50 -1.31 4.92
CA ALA A 165 9.71 -0.96 5.63
C ALA A 165 10.78 -0.44 4.68
N LYS A 166 11.46 0.60 5.13
CA LYS A 166 12.68 1.14 4.55
C LYS A 166 13.80 0.09 4.68
N GLU A 167 14.41 -0.31 3.57
CA GLU A 167 15.50 -1.31 3.53
C GLU A 167 16.86 -0.64 3.34
N ASP A 168 17.87 -1.08 4.09
CA ASP A 168 19.25 -0.66 3.92
C ASP A 168 19.99 -1.64 2.98
N LEU A 169 20.46 -1.12 1.85
CA LEU A 169 21.19 -1.87 0.82
C LEU A 169 22.68 -1.62 0.95
N GLN A 170 23.44 -2.69 1.25
CA GLN A 170 24.89 -2.64 1.28
C GLN A 170 25.46 -2.64 -0.14
N ILE A 171 26.24 -1.61 -0.46
CA ILE A 171 26.91 -1.46 -1.75
C ILE A 171 28.41 -1.60 -1.55
N LYS A 172 29.05 -2.42 -2.39
CA LYS A 172 30.49 -2.66 -2.36
C LYS A 172 31.27 -1.49 -2.93
N THR A 173 32.35 -1.12 -2.26
CA THR A 173 33.34 -0.17 -2.79
C THR A 173 33.98 -0.70 -4.08
N ASP A 174 34.25 0.19 -5.03
CA ASP A 174 35.17 -0.08 -6.12
C ASP A 174 36.57 0.37 -5.70
N ASP A 175 37.31 -0.56 -5.09
CA ASP A 175 38.66 -0.33 -4.55
C ASP A 175 39.57 0.37 -5.55
N TYR A 176 39.42 0.09 -6.84
CA TYR A 176 40.28 0.64 -7.89
C TYR A 176 39.89 2.06 -8.26
N ALA A 177 38.59 2.38 -8.29
CA ALA A 177 38.13 3.75 -8.49
C ALA A 177 38.50 4.64 -7.30
N LEU A 178 38.32 4.13 -6.07
CA LEU A 178 38.70 4.83 -4.85
C LEU A 178 40.22 5.05 -4.79
N MET A 179 40.98 4.00 -5.08
CA MET A 179 42.43 4.06 -5.11
C MET A 179 42.93 4.96 -6.25
N LEU A 180 42.29 4.99 -7.42
CA LEU A 180 42.62 5.94 -8.48
C LEU A 180 42.34 7.39 -8.06
N HIS A 181 41.26 7.64 -7.33
CA HIS A 181 41.00 8.96 -6.75
C HIS A 181 42.09 9.34 -5.73
N TYR A 182 42.50 8.39 -4.88
CA TYR A 182 43.61 8.58 -3.95
C TYR A 182 44.93 8.87 -4.69
N TYR A 183 45.38 7.95 -5.57
CA TYR A 183 45.99 8.16 -6.90
C TYR A 183 46.21 9.61 -7.37
N ALA A 184 45.11 10.24 -7.74
CA ALA A 184 45.10 11.54 -8.38
C ALA A 184 45.31 12.70 -7.40
N ASN A 185 44.82 12.55 -6.16
CA ASN A 185 44.65 13.67 -5.24
C ASN A 185 45.63 13.68 -4.05
N GLY A 186 46.41 12.61 -3.86
CA GLY A 186 47.41 12.49 -2.76
C GLY A 186 48.71 13.27 -2.98
N LYS A 187 49.43 13.58 -1.88
CA LYS A 187 50.82 14.11 -1.92
C LYS A 187 51.79 12.98 -2.29
N VAL A 188 52.75 13.25 -3.18
CA VAL A 188 53.62 12.21 -3.75
C VAL A 188 55.07 12.45 -3.36
N ASP A 189 55.59 11.57 -2.50
CA ASP A 189 57.03 11.49 -2.22
C ASP A 189 57.72 10.41 -3.09
N ASP A 190 57.02 9.32 -3.45
CA ASP A 190 57.55 8.21 -4.27
C ASP A 190 56.75 7.99 -5.57
N TRP A 191 57.09 8.80 -6.58
CA TRP A 191 56.42 8.78 -7.88
C TRP A 191 56.66 7.50 -8.69
N LYS A 192 57.79 6.80 -8.48
CA LYS A 192 58.13 5.58 -9.24
C LYS A 192 57.21 4.43 -8.88
N ASN A 193 57.00 4.21 -7.59
CA ASN A 193 56.11 3.15 -7.11
C ASN A 193 54.65 3.44 -7.50
N ARG A 194 54.22 4.69 -7.36
CA ARG A 194 52.89 5.16 -7.78
C ARG A 194 52.60 4.90 -9.26
N ARG A 195 53.57 5.18 -10.13
CA ARG A 195 53.46 4.92 -11.57
C ARG A 195 53.29 3.43 -11.87
N LYS A 196 54.01 2.57 -11.14
CA LYS A 196 53.93 1.10 -11.29
C LYS A 196 52.55 0.57 -10.89
N GLU A 197 52.03 1.02 -9.76
CA GLU A 197 50.71 0.63 -9.24
C GLU A 197 49.59 1.03 -10.20
N LEU A 198 49.56 2.29 -10.64
CA LEU A 198 48.61 2.78 -11.64
C LEU A 198 48.67 1.97 -12.95
N SER A 199 49.87 1.57 -13.36
CA SER A 199 50.07 0.76 -14.56
C SER A 199 49.50 -0.66 -14.41
N GLN A 200 49.41 -1.21 -13.20
CA GLN A 200 48.79 -2.52 -12.99
C GLN A 200 47.25 -2.45 -13.00
N MET A 201 46.69 -1.32 -12.57
CA MET A 201 45.25 -1.11 -12.40
C MET A 201 44.52 -0.80 -13.71
N ILE A 202 45.19 -0.13 -14.64
CA ILE A 202 44.61 0.32 -15.91
C ILE A 202 45.01 -0.66 -17.01
N SER A 203 44.05 -1.14 -17.79
CA SER A 203 44.33 -2.07 -18.89
C SER A 203 45.04 -1.37 -20.05
N ASN A 204 45.79 -2.12 -20.86
CA ASN A 204 46.58 -1.52 -21.95
C ASN A 204 45.68 -0.96 -23.07
N GLU A 205 44.51 -1.55 -23.23
CA GLU A 205 43.44 -1.16 -24.16
C GLU A 205 42.42 -0.17 -23.56
N ALA A 206 42.70 0.36 -22.36
CA ALA A 206 41.80 1.27 -21.69
C ALA A 206 41.60 2.58 -22.47
N THR A 207 40.34 3.01 -22.60
CA THR A 207 39.99 4.32 -23.16
C THR A 207 39.56 5.27 -22.04
N ILE A 208 40.29 6.37 -21.89
CA ILE A 208 40.14 7.31 -20.78
C ILE A 208 39.67 8.66 -21.32
N PHE A 209 38.57 9.18 -20.78
CA PHE A 209 37.92 10.42 -21.22
C PHE A 209 38.02 11.48 -20.13
N GLN A 210 38.59 12.64 -20.46
CA GLN A 210 38.45 13.85 -19.67
C GLN A 210 37.31 14.69 -20.25
N VAL A 211 36.32 15.01 -19.41
CA VAL A 211 35.28 15.98 -19.75
C VAL A 211 35.82 17.38 -19.46
N LEU A 212 35.89 18.22 -20.50
CA LEU A 212 36.39 19.58 -20.39
C LEU A 212 35.28 20.52 -19.87
N PRO A 213 35.62 21.57 -19.09
CA PRO A 213 34.64 22.52 -18.60
C PRO A 213 34.01 23.33 -19.76
N HIS A 214 32.88 23.99 -19.47
CA HIS A 214 32.21 24.93 -20.39
C HIS A 214 31.82 24.35 -21.76
N GLY A 215 31.58 23.04 -21.87
CA GLY A 215 31.15 22.43 -23.12
C GLY A 215 32.24 22.34 -24.18
N LEU A 216 33.51 22.50 -23.80
CA LEU A 216 34.68 22.39 -24.69
C LEU A 216 34.92 20.97 -25.25
N GLY A 217 34.06 20.01 -24.91
CA GLY A 217 34.07 18.66 -25.43
C GLY A 217 34.80 17.67 -24.51
N ILE A 218 35.45 16.69 -25.13
CA ILE A 218 36.16 15.59 -24.46
C ILE A 218 37.59 15.48 -24.97
N GLU A 219 38.53 15.20 -24.07
CA GLU A 219 39.89 14.78 -24.42
C GLU A 219 40.06 13.28 -24.13
N ILE A 220 40.70 12.56 -25.04
CA ILE A 220 40.94 11.12 -24.92
C ILE A 220 42.41 10.88 -24.55
N TYR A 221 42.61 10.00 -23.59
CA TYR A 221 43.92 9.57 -23.10
C TYR A 221 44.09 8.06 -23.32
N THR A 222 45.30 7.69 -23.76
CA THR A 222 45.80 6.32 -23.62
C THR A 222 46.25 6.08 -22.18
N LYS A 223 46.36 4.81 -21.75
CA LYS A 223 46.93 4.44 -20.45
C LYS A 223 48.24 5.18 -20.14
N HIS A 224 49.18 5.15 -21.08
CA HIS A 224 50.49 5.79 -20.88
C HIS A 224 50.39 7.31 -20.76
N LYS A 225 49.61 7.97 -21.62
CA LYS A 225 49.41 9.42 -21.57
C LYS A 225 48.78 9.81 -20.24
N PHE A 226 47.71 9.13 -19.83
CA PHE A 226 47.01 9.39 -18.58
C PHE A 226 47.92 9.23 -17.35
N ILE A 227 48.60 8.09 -17.22
CA ILE A 227 49.50 7.83 -16.09
C ILE A 227 50.62 8.86 -16.07
N ASN A 228 51.21 9.19 -17.22
CA ASN A 228 52.26 10.19 -17.30
C ASN A 228 51.74 11.56 -16.83
N THR A 229 50.59 12.02 -17.34
CA THR A 229 50.01 13.30 -16.92
C THR A 229 49.65 13.32 -15.44
N LEU A 230 49.17 12.21 -14.87
CA LEU A 230 48.81 12.10 -13.45
C LEU A 230 50.03 12.10 -12.52
N THR A 231 51.13 11.52 -12.97
CA THR A 231 52.38 11.39 -12.20
C THR A 231 53.36 12.54 -12.45
N THR A 232 53.12 13.36 -13.48
CA THR A 232 53.96 14.54 -13.74
C THR A 232 53.69 15.57 -12.63
N PRO A 233 54.73 16.19 -12.04
CA PRO A 233 54.57 17.20 -10.99
C PRO A 233 53.94 18.53 -11.46
N THR A 234 53.25 18.53 -12.60
CA THR A 234 52.43 19.64 -13.10
C THR A 234 51.02 19.55 -12.53
N GLN A 235 50.38 20.69 -12.25
CA GLN A 235 49.05 20.73 -11.62
C GLN A 235 47.88 20.31 -12.55
N SER A 236 48.15 19.90 -13.79
CA SER A 236 47.14 19.74 -14.84
C SER A 236 46.02 18.74 -14.52
N LEU A 237 46.28 17.74 -13.68
CA LEU A 237 45.32 16.69 -13.30
C LEU A 237 45.11 16.58 -11.78
N LYS A 238 45.39 17.63 -11.01
CA LYS A 238 45.01 17.65 -9.59
C LYS A 238 43.49 17.81 -9.46
N ASN A 239 42.89 17.26 -8.42
CA ASN A 239 41.45 17.35 -8.13
C ASN A 239 40.57 16.67 -9.19
N ILE A 240 40.96 15.47 -9.61
CA ILE A 240 40.12 14.65 -10.48
C ILE A 240 38.89 14.16 -9.72
N GLU A 241 37.73 14.30 -10.35
CA GLU A 241 36.47 13.67 -9.97
C GLU A 241 36.10 12.61 -11.01
N ILE A 242 35.95 11.37 -10.57
CA ILE A 242 35.52 10.26 -11.43
C ILE A 242 34.03 10.43 -11.72
N ILE A 243 33.65 10.28 -13.00
CA ILE A 243 32.26 10.30 -13.46
C ILE A 243 31.79 8.88 -13.76
N GLU A 244 32.63 8.08 -14.43
CA GLU A 244 32.30 6.71 -14.83
C GLU A 244 33.58 5.86 -14.79
N SER A 245 33.48 4.62 -14.29
CA SER A 245 34.54 3.62 -14.36
C SER A 245 33.94 2.29 -14.79
N ARG A 246 34.55 1.61 -15.76
CA ARG A 246 34.19 0.24 -16.14
C ARG A 246 35.40 -0.67 -16.13
N ARG A 247 35.16 -1.93 -15.77
CA ARG A 247 36.20 -2.91 -15.52
C ARG A 247 36.00 -4.19 -16.31
N SER A 248 37.12 -4.84 -16.59
CA SER A 248 37.18 -6.19 -17.14
C SER A 248 38.44 -6.86 -16.58
N ASN A 249 38.35 -8.13 -16.18
CA ASN A 249 39.48 -8.92 -15.67
C ASN A 249 40.32 -8.22 -14.58
N GLY A 250 39.66 -7.51 -13.67
CA GLY A 250 40.35 -6.80 -12.59
C GLY A 250 41.06 -5.50 -13.00
N GLN A 251 40.96 -5.06 -14.25
CA GLN A 251 41.55 -3.81 -14.73
C GLN A 251 40.49 -2.81 -15.19
N ILE A 252 40.81 -1.52 -15.14
CA ILE A 252 39.98 -0.44 -15.67
C ILE A 252 40.15 -0.42 -17.20
N VAL A 253 39.05 -0.62 -17.93
CA VAL A 253 39.00 -0.59 -19.40
C VAL A 253 38.35 0.68 -19.96
N LYS A 254 37.55 1.36 -19.13
CA LYS A 254 36.96 2.66 -19.47
C LYS A 254 36.95 3.54 -18.24
N LEU A 255 37.42 4.77 -18.38
CA LEU A 255 37.38 5.77 -17.32
C LEU A 255 36.87 7.09 -17.90
N LYS A 256 35.95 7.75 -17.23
CA LYS A 256 35.53 9.12 -17.53
C LYS A 256 35.67 9.96 -16.28
N PHE A 257 36.32 11.10 -16.42
CA PHE A 257 36.57 11.99 -15.29
C PHE A 257 36.48 13.46 -15.72
N LYS A 258 36.39 14.35 -14.74
CA LYS A 258 36.58 15.80 -14.92
C LYS A 258 37.57 16.30 -13.88
N VAL A 259 38.17 17.46 -14.15
CA VAL A 259 39.04 18.15 -13.19
C VAL A 259 38.23 19.27 -12.56
N LYS A 260 38.13 19.32 -11.23
CA LYS A 260 37.53 20.46 -10.54
C LYS A 260 38.45 21.67 -10.67
N SER A 261 37.90 22.77 -11.17
CA SER A 261 38.54 24.09 -11.14
C SER A 261 38.67 24.61 -9.72
#